data_AF-A0A0C4Y4T1-F1
#
_entry.id   AF-A0A0C4Y4T1-F1
#
_cell.length_a   1.000
_cell.length_b   1.000
_cell.length_c   1.000
_cell.angle_alpha   90.00
_cell.angle_beta   90.00
_cell.angle_gamma   90.00
#
_symmetry.space_group_name_H-M   'P 1'
#
loop_
_entity.id
_entity.type
_entity.pdbx_description
1 polymer ?
#
loop_
_entity_poly.entity_id
_entity_poly.type
_entity_poly.pdbx_seq_one_letter_code
_entity_poly.pdbx_strand_id
1 'polypeptide(L)' 'MTAPHKTLSIPGLEAVYDTLATAIDQAGADKAQLFLVKLALLNANALGTPEQFEQHVRVALKNL' A
#
# COMPACT_ATOMS: atom_id res chain seq x y z
N MET A 1 1.48 -26.30 0.08
CA MET A 1 1.94 -25.69 -1.19
C MET A 1 2.12 -24.19 -0.94
N THR A 2 3.31 -23.76 -0.56
CA THR A 2 3.60 -22.35 -0.25
C THR A 2 3.68 -21.57 -1.56
N ALA A 3 2.68 -20.75 -1.84
CA ALA A 3 2.69 -19.84 -2.99
C ALA A 3 3.94 -18.95 -2.92
N PRO A 4 4.68 -18.76 -4.03
CA PRO A 4 5.81 -17.84 -4.03
C PRO A 4 5.27 -16.46 -3.68
N HIS A 5 5.77 -15.87 -2.58
CA HIS A 5 5.60 -14.46 -2.29
C HIS A 5 6.25 -13.73 -3.46
N LYS A 6 5.45 -13.30 -4.44
CA LYS A 6 5.95 -12.55 -5.60
C LYS A 6 6.19 -11.12 -5.14
N THR A 7 7.26 -10.94 -4.38
CA THR A 7 7.76 -9.62 -4.00
C THR A 7 7.99 -8.85 -5.30
N LEU A 8 7.43 -7.65 -5.41
CA LEU A 8 7.68 -6.81 -6.58
C LEU A 8 9.20 -6.62 -6.70
N SER A 9 9.71 -6.80 -7.91
CA SER A 9 11.07 -6.39 -8.25
C SER A 9 11.22 -4.88 -8.05
N ILE A 10 12.45 -4.40 -7.84
CA ILE A 10 12.74 -2.96 -7.66
C ILE A 10 12.04 -2.06 -8.70
N PRO A 11 12.06 -2.37 -10.02
CA PRO A 11 11.36 -1.55 -11.02
C PRO A 11 9.85 -1.52 -10.84
N GLY A 12 9.28 -2.61 -10.32
CA GLY A 12 7.86 -2.68 -10.00
C GLY A 12 7.51 -1.81 -8.80
N LEU A 13 8.36 -1.77 -7.77
CA LEU A 13 8.18 -0.88 -6.63
C LEU A 13 8.27 0.59 -7.05
N GLU A 14 9.20 0.93 -7.94
CA GLU A 14 9.32 2.29 -8.49
C GLU A 14 8.06 2.71 -9.25
N ALA A 15 7.52 1.84 -10.11
CA ALA A 15 6.28 2.11 -10.82
C ALA A 15 5.06 2.28 -9.88
N VAL A 16 4.98 1.48 -8.82
CA VAL A 16 3.94 1.61 -7.79
C VAL A 16 4.10 2.93 -7.03
N TYR A 17 5.33 3.31 -6.68
CA TYR A 17 5.61 4.58 -6.02
C TYR A 17 5.24 5.78 -6.90
N ASP A 18 5.63 5.76 -8.17
CA ASP A 18 5.28 6.81 -9.14
C ASP A 18 3.77 6.97 -9.32
N THR A 19 3.06 5.85 -9.43
CA THR A 19 1.58 5.82 -9.48
C THR A 19 0.98 6.42 -8.21
N LEU A 20 1.52 6.06 -7.03
CA LEU A 20 1.07 6.60 -5.74
C LEU A 20 1.33 8.10 -5.62
N ALA A 21 2.53 8.56 -6.00
CA ALA A 21 2.89 9.97 -5.96
C ALA A 21 1.97 10.81 -6.85
N THR A 22 1.72 10.34 -8.07
CA THR A 22 0.81 10.98 -9.03
C THR A 22 -0.64 11.00 -8.51
N ALA A 23 -1.10 9.93 -7.86
CA ALA A 23 -2.45 9.88 -7.28
C ALA A 23 -2.60 10.77 -6.04
N ILE A 24 -1.56 10.87 -5.21
CA ILE A 24 -1.54 11.79 -4.06
C ILE A 24 -1.59 13.24 -4.52
N ASP A 25 -0.82 13.59 -5.56
CA ASP A 25 -0.83 14.93 -6.15
C ASP A 25 -2.22 15.29 -6.69
N GLN A 26 -2.86 14.37 -7.43
CA GLN A 26 -4.23 14.55 -7.92
C GLN A 26 -5.27 14.67 -6.81
N ALA A 27 -5.12 13.92 -5.71
CA ALA A 27 -6.02 14.03 -4.56
C ALA A 27 -5.88 15.40 -3.87
N GLY A 28 -4.69 15.98 -3.90
CA GLY A 28 -4.33 17.22 -3.22
C GLY A 28 -4.05 17.01 -1.73
N ALA A 29 -3.25 17.91 -1.14
CA ALA A 29 -2.73 17.78 0.23
C ALA A 29 -3.83 17.59 1.30
N ASP A 30 -4.99 18.22 1.13
CA ASP A 30 -6.13 18.13 2.05
C ASP A 30 -6.75 16.72 2.08
N LYS A 31 -6.75 16.03 0.93
CA LYS A 31 -7.37 14.70 0.79
C LYS A 31 -6.37 13.57 0.70
N ALA A 32 -5.07 13.85 0.66
CA ALA A 32 -4.00 12.85 0.57
C ALA A 32 -4.12 11.79 1.67
N GLN A 33 -4.34 12.19 2.92
CA GLN A 33 -4.53 11.24 4.02
C GLN A 33 -5.78 10.38 3.84
N LEU A 34 -6.90 10.98 3.43
CA LEU A 34 -8.16 10.27 3.24
C LEU A 34 -8.09 9.29 2.05
N PHE A 35 -7.38 9.67 0.99
CA PHE A 35 -7.05 8.82 -0.15
C PHE A 35 -6.19 7.63 0.28
N LEU A 36 -5.09 7.86 1.01
CA LEU A 36 -4.19 6.80 1.47
C LEU A 36 -4.91 5.79 2.38
N VAL A 37 -5.76 6.26 3.29
CA VAL A 37 -6.58 5.38 4.13
C VAL A 37 -7.54 4.54 3.28
N LYS A 38 -8.22 5.14 2.30
CA LYS A 38 -9.10 4.42 1.38
C LYS A 38 -8.34 3.37 0.56
N LEU A 39 -7.18 3.73 0.02
CA LEU A 39 -6.31 2.82 -0.72
C LEU A 39 -5.86 1.65 0.16
N ALA A 40 -5.46 1.92 1.40
CA ALA A 40 -5.07 0.89 2.35
C ALA A 40 -6.22 -0.06 2.66
N LEU A 41 -7.45 0.44 2.87
CA LEU A 41 -8.64 -0.38 3.09
C LEU A 41 -9.01 -1.24 1.87
N LEU A 42 -8.89 -0.69 0.66
CA LEU A 42 -9.11 -1.44 -0.58
C LEU A 42 -8.09 -2.57 -0.73
N ASN A 43 -6.82 -2.32 -0.43
CA ASN A 43 -5.79 -3.35 -0.41
C ASN A 43 -6.05 -4.40 0.68
N ALA A 44 -6.49 -3.99 1.88
CA ALA A 44 -6.86 -4.92 2.95
C ALA A 44 -8.00 -5.86 2.50
N ASN A 45 -9.00 -5.32 1.80
CA ASN A 45 -10.09 -6.10 1.23
C ASN A 45 -9.60 -7.06 0.13
N ALA A 46 -8.71 -6.60 -0.75
CA ALA A 46 -8.11 -7.43 -1.79
C ALA A 46 -7.21 -8.55 -1.23
N LEU A 47 -6.52 -8.30 -0.12
CA LEU A 47 -5.74 -9.31 0.62
C LEU A 47 -6.64 -10.36 1.28
N GLY A 48 -7.91 -10.03 1.56
CA GLY A 48 -8.89 -10.91 2.19
C GLY A 48 -8.54 -11.36 3.62
N THR A 49 -7.42 -10.87 4.18
CA THR A 49 -6.87 -11.31 5.46
C THR A 49 -6.55 -10.09 6.33
N PRO A 50 -7.36 -9.79 7.36
CA PRO A 50 -7.15 -8.62 8.21
C PRO A 50 -5.82 -8.70 8.98
N GLU A 51 -5.42 -9.89 9.43
CA GLU A 51 -4.18 -10.10 10.19
C GLU A 51 -2.92 -9.71 9.39
N GLN A 52 -2.91 -10.00 8.09
CA GLN A 52 -1.82 -9.62 7.18
C GLN A 52 -1.74 -8.11 7.00
N PHE A 53 -2.89 -7.44 6.89
CA PHE A 53 -2.94 -5.98 6.84
C PHE A 53 -2.44 -5.36 8.16
N GLU A 54 -2.86 -5.87 9.31
CA GLU A 54 -2.38 -5.41 10.63
C GLU A 54 -0.87 -5.64 10.80
N GLN A 55 -0.34 -6.74 10.26
CA GLN A 55 1.10 -6.97 10.23
C GLN A 55 1.82 -5.90 9.38
N HIS A 56 1.31 -5.61 8.18
CA HIS A 56 1.88 -4.57 7.31
C HIS A 56 1.85 -3.19 7.97
N VAL A 57 0.76 -2.83 8.65
CA VAL A 57 0.65 -1.58 9.41
C VAL A 57 1.72 -1.51 10.50
N ARG A 58 1.89 -2.58 11.29
CA ARG A 58 2.93 -2.63 12.34
C ARG A 58 4.35 -2.53 11.76
N VAL A 59 4.62 -3.15 10.62
CA VAL A 59 5.92 -3.07 9.94
C VAL A 59 6.16 -1.66 9.41
N ALA A 60 5.17 -1.03 8.78
CA ALA A 60 5.26 0.34 8.30
C ALA A 60 5.53 1.32 9.45
N LEU A 61 4.83 1.18 10.58
CA LEU A 61 5.04 2.03 11.77
C LEU A 61 6.46 1.91 12.36
N LYS A 62 7.10 0.74 12.24
CA LYS A 62 8.48 0.53 12.72
C LYS A 62 9.55 1.08 11.77
N ASN A 63 9.22 1.34 10.51
CA ASN A 63 10.14 1.78 9.46
C ASN A 63 9.81 3.20 8.95
N LEU A 64 8.98 3.94 9.68
CA LEU A 64 8.77 5.39 9.50
C LEU A 64 9.99 6.17 9.95
#